data_AF-A0A4U6XU17-F1
#
_entry.id   AF-A0A4U6XU17-F1
#
_cell.length_a   1.000
_cell.length_b   1.000
_cell.length_c   1.000
_cell.angle_alpha   90.00
_cell.angle_beta   90.00
_cell.angle_gamma   90.00
#
_symmetry.space_group_name_H-M   'P 1'
#
loop_
_entity.id
_entity.type
_entity.pdbx_description
1 polymer ?
#
loop_
_entity_poly.entity_id
_entity_poly.type
_entity_poly.pdbx_seq_one_letter_code
_entity_poly.pdbx_strand_id
1 'polypeptide(L)'
;MDSASSKTTYPVHTGSWTDWSHGPVLGLMLTLRADDGNLVVAFIAFFVAVVCTQIWRIACFTLHYAFSHPDVESDALYHQRQALLRNTTEPTSGLVRLWSLFWSWRKTARRPYARVLPVLFLNVVLTTVFALASGYSAKLALGNDVLLDGRNCGVQRANRYSNSTIKALSVLPAEAREMRIASNYAQQCYSSSIATGALGCDTFVRKQIPFSIQANGSCPFTNDDVCRSKNSNIILQTDWIESHYDLGINAPPSQRFYFRRQVTQRRSPTSTPRPRGARCWRLEAWHEDDPYYCREHPSRSAGCE
;
A
#
# COMPACT_ATOMS: atom_id res chain seq x y z
N MET A 1 10.50 30.71 14.02
CA MET A 1 11.11 30.54 12.68
C MET A 1 10.85 29.11 12.30
N ASP A 2 9.65 28.88 11.76
CA ASP A 2 9.15 27.54 11.51
C ASP A 2 9.72 27.03 10.20
N SER A 3 10.55 26.00 10.29
CA SER A 3 11.03 25.25 9.13
C SER A 3 9.82 24.63 8.44
N ALA A 4 9.29 25.33 7.44
CA ALA A 4 8.32 24.79 6.51
C ALA A 4 8.99 23.62 5.76
N SER A 5 8.74 22.41 6.24
CA SER A 5 8.95 21.19 5.48
C SER A 5 8.07 21.30 4.23
N SER A 6 8.70 21.70 3.11
CA SER A 6 8.09 21.73 1.79
C SER A 6 7.69 20.29 1.46
N LYS A 7 6.46 19.89 1.81
CA LYS A 7 5.84 18.66 1.32
C LYS A 7 5.85 18.71 -0.20
N THR A 8 6.64 17.86 -0.83
CA THR A 8 6.58 17.69 -2.28
C THR A 8 5.22 17.10 -2.62
N THR A 9 4.32 17.94 -3.14
CA THR A 9 3.00 17.50 -3.58
C THR A 9 3.14 16.89 -4.97
N TYR A 10 3.11 15.56 -5.06
CA TYR A 10 2.97 14.88 -6.33
C TYR A 10 1.50 14.89 -6.75
N PRO A 11 1.19 15.13 -8.03
CA PRO A 11 -0.18 14.97 -8.51
C PRO A 11 -0.61 13.51 -8.33
N VAL A 12 -1.78 13.31 -7.74
CA VAL A 12 -2.35 11.98 -7.45
C VAL A 12 -3.46 11.69 -8.45
N HIS A 13 -3.49 10.48 -8.97
CA HIS A 13 -4.58 10.00 -9.81
C HIS A 13 -5.82 9.72 -8.94
N THR A 14 -6.88 10.49 -9.17
CA THR A 14 -8.21 10.25 -8.58
C THR A 14 -9.06 9.44 -9.56
N GLY A 15 -9.62 8.33 -9.09
CA GLY A 15 -10.39 7.41 -9.92
C GLY A 15 -10.01 5.96 -9.66
N SER A 16 -10.56 5.06 -10.48
CA SER A 16 -10.29 3.63 -10.38
C SER A 16 -8.91 3.29 -10.94
N TRP A 17 -8.18 2.43 -10.24
CA TRP A 17 -6.92 1.85 -10.70
C TRP A 17 -6.75 0.46 -10.08
N THR A 18 -5.71 -0.26 -10.50
CA THR A 18 -5.43 -1.61 -10.00
C THR A 18 -4.09 -1.63 -9.29
N ASP A 19 -4.09 -1.99 -8.01
CA ASP A 19 -2.90 -2.41 -7.29
C ASP A 19 -2.56 -3.86 -7.67
N TRP A 20 -1.59 -4.00 -8.56
CA TRP A 20 -1.15 -5.30 -9.05
C TRP A 20 -0.41 -6.13 -7.99
N SER A 21 -0.18 -5.60 -6.79
CA SER A 21 0.28 -6.39 -5.63
C SER A 21 -0.77 -7.40 -5.17
N HIS A 22 -2.06 -7.07 -5.34
CA HIS A 22 -3.20 -7.89 -4.94
C HIS A 22 -3.89 -8.58 -6.13
N GLY A 23 -3.33 -8.43 -7.33
CA GLY A 23 -3.87 -9.01 -8.57
C GLY A 23 -5.06 -8.23 -9.15
N PRO A 24 -5.65 -8.71 -10.25
CA PRO A 24 -6.60 -7.94 -11.04
C PRO A 24 -7.97 -7.74 -10.37
N VAL A 25 -8.35 -8.63 -9.44
CA VAL A 25 -9.67 -8.62 -8.80
C VAL A 25 -9.62 -7.96 -7.42
N LEU A 26 -8.77 -8.47 -6.53
CA LEU A 26 -8.65 -7.94 -5.16
C LEU A 26 -7.84 -6.64 -5.10
N GLY A 27 -7.09 -6.30 -6.16
CA GLY A 27 -6.36 -5.05 -6.28
C GLY A 27 -7.15 -3.90 -6.87
N LEU A 28 -8.45 -4.04 -7.14
CA LEU A 28 -9.23 -2.92 -7.65
C LEU A 28 -9.38 -1.84 -6.57
N MET A 29 -8.75 -0.69 -6.80
CA MET A 29 -8.71 0.44 -5.88
C MET A 29 -9.44 1.65 -6.48
N LEU A 30 -10.06 2.45 -5.61
CA LEU A 30 -10.68 3.71 -5.96
C LEU A 30 -10.07 4.82 -5.10
N THR A 31 -9.27 5.68 -5.71
CA THR A 31 -8.72 6.85 -5.01
C THR A 31 -9.69 8.02 -5.09
N LEU A 32 -10.11 8.50 -3.93
CA LEU A 32 -10.99 9.66 -3.77
C LEU A 32 -10.27 10.75 -2.96
N ARG A 33 -10.82 11.96 -3.00
CA ARG A 33 -10.44 13.01 -2.04
C ARG A 33 -10.92 12.61 -0.65
N ALA A 34 -10.27 13.13 0.38
CA ALA A 34 -10.59 12.76 1.76
C ALA A 34 -12.06 12.99 2.12
N ASP A 35 -12.63 14.13 1.69
CA ASP A 35 -14.03 14.49 1.96
C ASP A 35 -15.00 13.53 1.27
N ASP A 36 -14.77 13.24 -0.01
CA ASP A 36 -15.58 12.31 -0.80
C ASP A 36 -15.49 10.88 -0.26
N GLY A 37 -14.29 10.45 0.13
CA GLY A 37 -14.04 9.14 0.74
C GLY A 37 -14.77 8.96 2.07
N ASN A 38 -14.77 10.00 2.92
CA ASN A 38 -15.52 9.99 4.18
C ASN A 38 -17.04 9.86 3.94
N LEU A 39 -17.56 10.52 2.91
CA LEU A 39 -18.97 10.40 2.52
C LEU A 39 -19.32 8.98 2.08
N VAL A 40 -18.47 8.34 1.27
CA VAL A 40 -18.66 6.94 0.85
C VAL A 40 -18.60 5.98 2.03
N VAL A 41 -17.63 6.13 2.93
CA VAL A 41 -17.52 5.30 4.14
C VAL A 41 -18.76 5.46 5.03
N ALA A 42 -19.23 6.69 5.27
CA ALA A 42 -20.43 6.96 6.04
C ALA A 42 -21.68 6.35 5.38
N PHE A 43 -21.79 6.48 4.05
CA PHE A 43 -22.87 5.88 3.28
C PHE A 43 -22.89 4.36 3.41
N ILE A 44 -21.74 3.68 3.29
CA ILE A 44 -21.65 2.22 3.44
C ILE A 44 -22.04 1.79 4.85
N ALA A 45 -21.55 2.48 5.88
CA ALA A 45 -21.89 2.18 7.28
C ALA A 45 -23.40 2.30 7.54
N PHE A 46 -24.04 3.35 6.99
CA PHE A 46 -25.49 3.54 7.06
C PHE A 46 -26.24 2.48 6.26
N PHE A 47 -25.80 2.17 5.03
CA PHE A 47 -26.41 1.17 4.18
C PHE A 47 -26.41 -0.22 4.85
N VAL A 48 -25.28 -0.61 5.47
CA VAL A 48 -25.17 -1.86 6.25
C VAL A 48 -26.17 -1.87 7.42
N ALA A 49 -26.38 -0.74 8.10
CA ALA A 49 -27.37 -0.64 9.17
C ALA A 49 -28.80 -0.83 8.66
N VAL A 50 -29.16 -0.22 7.52
CA VAL A 50 -30.47 -0.42 6.89
C VAL A 50 -30.68 -1.89 6.49
N VAL A 51 -29.69 -2.52 5.86
CA VAL A 51 -29.74 -3.93 5.47
C VAL A 51 -29.90 -4.84 6.69
N CYS A 52 -29.22 -4.55 7.79
CA CYS A 52 -29.36 -5.26 9.06
C CYS A 52 -30.82 -5.25 9.56
N THR A 53 -31.46 -4.07 9.60
CA THR A 53 -32.86 -3.95 10.02
C THR A 53 -33.79 -4.80 9.14
N GLN A 54 -33.54 -4.82 7.83
CA GLN A 54 -34.37 -5.59 6.91
C GLN A 54 -34.15 -7.11 7.06
N ILE A 55 -32.91 -7.56 7.22
CA ILE A 55 -32.59 -8.97 7.50
C ILE A 55 -33.21 -9.43 8.82
N TRP A 56 -33.16 -8.59 9.86
CA TRP A 56 -33.82 -8.87 11.13
C TRP A 56 -35.33 -9.06 10.95
N ARG A 57 -36.00 -8.20 10.18
CA ARG A 57 -37.45 -8.33 9.92
C ARG A 57 -37.79 -9.63 9.19
N ILE A 58 -36.97 -10.03 8.21
CA ILE A 58 -37.13 -11.31 7.50
C ILE A 58 -36.92 -12.49 8.45
N ALA A 59 -35.90 -12.44 9.31
CA ALA A 59 -35.63 -13.46 10.31
C ALA A 59 -36.80 -13.58 11.30
N CYS A 60 -37.30 -12.46 11.83
CA CYS A 60 -38.48 -12.40 12.68
C CYS A 60 -39.71 -13.04 12.02
N PHE A 61 -39.99 -12.68 10.77
CA PHE A 61 -41.10 -13.25 10.01
C PHE A 61 -40.96 -14.76 9.82
N THR A 62 -39.76 -15.20 9.43
CA THR A 62 -39.44 -16.63 9.23
C THR A 62 -39.60 -17.41 10.52
N LEU A 63 -39.11 -16.89 11.65
CA LEU A 63 -39.27 -17.50 12.96
C LEU A 63 -40.73 -17.49 13.44
N HIS A 64 -41.46 -16.40 13.19
CA HIS A 64 -42.88 -16.28 13.51
C HIS A 64 -43.65 -17.41 12.81
N TYR A 65 -43.42 -17.57 11.51
CA TYR A 65 -44.04 -18.61 10.71
C TYR A 65 -43.61 -20.01 11.17
N ALA A 66 -42.31 -20.27 11.30
CA ALA A 66 -41.77 -21.58 11.69
C ALA A 66 -42.23 -22.04 13.08
N PHE A 67 -42.50 -21.10 13.99
CA PHE A 67 -42.99 -21.39 15.32
C PHE A 67 -44.51 -21.30 15.46
N SER A 68 -45.25 -20.92 14.41
CA SER A 68 -46.71 -20.86 14.48
C SER A 68 -47.29 -22.26 14.34
N HIS A 69 -47.96 -22.74 15.39
CA HIS A 69 -48.71 -24.00 15.36
C HIS A 69 -50.22 -23.71 15.44
N PRO A 70 -51.05 -24.27 14.54
CA PRO A 70 -52.49 -24.04 14.54
C PRO A 70 -53.25 -24.69 15.71
N ASP A 71 -52.80 -25.85 16.21
CA ASP A 71 -53.65 -26.77 17.00
C ASP A 71 -53.12 -27.15 18.39
N VAL A 72 -52.17 -26.40 18.96
CA VAL A 72 -51.60 -26.72 20.29
C VAL A 72 -52.10 -25.73 21.33
N GLU A 73 -52.60 -26.22 22.48
CA GLU A 73 -52.84 -25.42 23.69
C GLU A 73 -51.58 -24.62 24.03
N SER A 74 -51.61 -23.34 23.68
CA SER A 74 -50.44 -22.49 23.66
C SER A 74 -50.36 -21.69 24.96
N ASP A 75 -49.23 -21.80 25.65
CA ASP A 75 -49.00 -21.07 26.89
C ASP A 75 -48.76 -19.57 26.67
N ALA A 76 -48.84 -18.77 27.75
CA ALA A 76 -48.64 -17.32 27.66
C ALA A 76 -47.27 -16.95 27.05
N LEU A 77 -46.23 -17.76 27.29
CA LEU A 77 -44.90 -17.56 26.71
C LEU A 77 -44.92 -17.68 25.18
N TYR A 78 -45.67 -18.65 24.63
CA TYR A 78 -45.85 -18.77 23.19
C TYR A 78 -46.44 -17.49 22.59
N HIS A 79 -47.55 -17.00 23.13
CA HIS A 79 -48.24 -15.82 22.60
C HIS A 79 -47.39 -14.56 22.71
N GLN A 80 -46.68 -14.37 23.84
CA GLN A 80 -45.78 -13.24 24.02
C GLN A 80 -44.60 -13.29 23.04
N ARG A 81 -44.01 -14.47 22.82
CA ARG A 81 -42.94 -14.64 21.82
C ARG A 81 -43.43 -14.32 20.41
N GLN A 82 -44.62 -14.81 20.03
CA GLN A 82 -45.17 -14.55 18.69
C GLN A 82 -45.54 -13.07 18.49
N ALA A 83 -46.12 -12.44 19.51
CA ALA A 83 -46.36 -11.00 19.51
C ALA A 83 -45.05 -10.22 19.37
N LEU A 84 -43.99 -10.67 20.04
CA LEU A 84 -42.69 -10.02 19.96
C LEU A 84 -42.04 -10.15 18.58
N LEU A 85 -42.03 -11.35 18.00
CA LEU A 85 -41.50 -11.59 16.64
C LEU A 85 -42.23 -10.75 15.59
N ARG A 86 -43.53 -10.54 15.74
CA ARG A 86 -44.33 -9.73 14.79
C ARG A 86 -44.15 -8.22 14.95
N ASN A 87 -43.91 -7.74 16.17
CA ASN A 87 -43.90 -6.30 16.48
C ASN A 87 -42.50 -5.70 16.64
N THR A 88 -41.45 -6.51 16.62
CA THR A 88 -40.07 -6.02 16.77
C THR A 88 -39.46 -5.71 15.41
N THR A 89 -39.37 -4.42 15.09
CA THR A 89 -38.80 -3.94 13.83
C THR A 89 -37.29 -3.75 13.89
N GLU A 90 -36.74 -3.39 15.06
CA GLU A 90 -35.32 -3.09 15.24
C GLU A 90 -34.62 -4.16 16.07
N PRO A 91 -33.45 -4.68 15.64
CA PRO A 91 -32.75 -5.77 16.32
C PRO A 91 -32.34 -5.42 17.75
N THR A 92 -31.86 -4.19 17.99
CA THR A 92 -31.46 -3.66 19.32
C THR A 92 -32.62 -3.70 20.32
N SER A 93 -33.78 -3.15 19.93
CA SER A 93 -35.00 -3.19 20.73
C SER A 93 -35.48 -4.63 20.95
N GLY A 94 -35.27 -5.50 19.95
CA GLY A 94 -35.54 -6.92 20.01
C GLY A 94 -34.72 -7.66 21.06
N LEU A 95 -33.42 -7.33 21.19
CA LEU A 95 -32.56 -7.91 22.20
C LEU A 95 -33.08 -7.63 23.60
N VAL A 96 -33.37 -6.37 23.90
CA VAL A 96 -33.87 -5.96 25.22
C VAL A 96 -35.17 -6.69 25.54
N ARG A 97 -36.12 -6.72 24.59
CA ARG A 97 -37.42 -7.37 24.81
C ARG A 97 -37.32 -8.89 24.91
N LEU A 98 -36.50 -9.54 24.08
CA LEU A 98 -36.26 -10.99 24.15
C LEU A 98 -35.54 -11.38 25.44
N TRP A 99 -34.60 -10.55 25.89
CA TRP A 99 -33.90 -10.71 27.16
C TRP A 99 -34.86 -10.59 28.34
N SER A 100 -35.71 -9.55 28.36
CA SER A 100 -36.74 -9.39 29.39
C SER A 100 -37.72 -10.57 29.39
N LEU A 101 -38.18 -11.01 28.22
CA LEU A 101 -39.06 -12.18 28.10
C LEU A 101 -38.39 -13.44 28.65
N PHE A 102 -37.14 -13.69 28.29
CA PHE A 102 -36.37 -14.81 28.83
C PHE A 102 -36.26 -14.71 30.35
N TRP A 103 -35.86 -13.55 30.88
CA TRP A 103 -35.63 -13.36 32.31
C TRP A 103 -36.88 -13.58 33.14
N SER A 104 -38.02 -13.03 32.70
CA SER A 104 -39.31 -13.17 33.38
C SER A 104 -39.81 -14.61 33.42
N TRP A 105 -39.55 -15.41 32.37
CA TRP A 105 -40.07 -16.77 32.25
C TRP A 105 -39.07 -17.88 32.58
N ARG A 106 -37.80 -17.55 32.87
CA ARG A 106 -36.71 -18.54 33.05
C ARG A 106 -36.95 -19.57 34.16
N LYS A 107 -37.77 -19.24 35.17
CA LYS A 107 -38.11 -20.12 36.30
C LYS A 107 -39.55 -20.65 36.26
N THR A 108 -40.43 -20.04 35.46
CA THR A 108 -41.89 -20.23 35.54
C THR A 108 -42.44 -21.02 34.35
N ALA A 109 -41.89 -20.82 33.15
CA ALA A 109 -42.39 -21.51 31.96
C ALA A 109 -41.81 -22.93 31.82
N ARG A 110 -42.46 -23.75 30.99
CA ARG A 110 -41.96 -25.08 30.61
C ARG A 110 -40.94 -24.94 29.48
N ARG A 111 -39.71 -25.41 29.72
CA ARG A 111 -38.58 -25.39 28.75
C ARG A 111 -38.31 -23.98 28.13
N PRO A 112 -38.18 -22.90 28.95
CA PRO A 112 -38.00 -21.53 28.44
C PRO A 112 -36.68 -21.37 27.66
N TYR A 113 -35.63 -22.07 28.12
CA TYR A 113 -34.32 -22.09 27.48
C TYR A 113 -34.41 -22.54 26.02
N ALA A 114 -35.04 -23.67 25.74
CA ALA A 114 -35.16 -24.20 24.37
C ALA A 114 -36.04 -23.34 23.46
N ARG A 115 -36.96 -22.54 24.02
CA ARG A 115 -37.95 -21.76 23.25
C ARG A 115 -37.52 -20.33 22.94
N VAL A 116 -36.71 -19.73 23.81
CA VAL A 116 -36.33 -18.31 23.71
C VAL A 116 -34.84 -18.14 23.41
N LEU A 117 -33.95 -18.99 23.96
CA LEU A 117 -32.51 -18.83 23.73
C LEU A 117 -32.08 -18.90 22.27
N PRO A 118 -32.62 -19.79 21.40
CA PRO A 118 -32.20 -19.82 20.00
C PRO A 118 -32.50 -18.50 19.26
N VAL A 119 -33.64 -17.88 19.56
CA VAL A 119 -34.05 -16.59 18.97
C VAL A 119 -33.20 -15.45 19.52
N LEU A 120 -32.97 -15.44 20.83
CA LEU A 120 -32.10 -14.46 21.47
C LEU A 120 -30.66 -14.57 20.95
N PHE A 121 -30.14 -15.78 20.83
CA PHE A 121 -28.81 -16.05 20.30
C PHE A 121 -28.69 -15.57 18.85
N LEU A 122 -29.67 -15.87 17.99
CA LEU A 122 -29.69 -15.37 16.63
C LEU A 122 -29.68 -13.84 16.58
N ASN A 123 -30.48 -13.17 17.42
CA ASN A 123 -30.49 -11.71 17.48
C ASN A 123 -29.12 -11.16 17.93
N VAL A 124 -28.50 -11.76 18.95
CA VAL A 124 -27.15 -11.35 19.41
C VAL A 124 -26.16 -11.50 18.27
N VAL A 125 -26.13 -12.66 17.60
CA VAL A 125 -25.22 -12.91 16.48
C VAL A 125 -25.42 -11.90 15.35
N LEU A 126 -26.67 -11.67 14.93
CA LEU A 126 -26.97 -10.69 13.88
C LEU A 126 -26.53 -9.29 14.30
N THR A 127 -26.92 -8.83 15.48
CA THR A 127 -26.56 -7.50 15.98
C THR A 127 -25.05 -7.33 16.06
N THR A 128 -24.32 -8.32 16.58
CA THR A 128 -22.85 -8.25 16.67
C THR A 128 -22.20 -8.24 15.30
N VAL A 129 -22.60 -9.14 14.39
CA VAL A 129 -22.02 -9.22 13.03
C VAL A 129 -22.24 -7.91 12.28
N PHE A 130 -23.46 -7.35 12.32
CA PHE A 130 -23.75 -6.11 11.60
C PHE A 130 -23.17 -4.87 12.27
N ALA A 131 -23.06 -4.83 13.60
CA ALA A 131 -22.33 -3.77 14.30
C ALA A 131 -20.85 -3.77 13.93
N LEU A 132 -20.23 -4.95 13.87
CA LEU A 132 -18.85 -5.09 13.39
C LEU A 132 -18.76 -4.68 11.92
N ALA A 133 -19.63 -5.16 11.03
CA ALA A 133 -19.59 -4.79 9.61
C ALA A 133 -19.72 -3.27 9.39
N SER A 134 -20.62 -2.60 10.11
CA SER A 134 -20.78 -1.15 10.06
C SER A 134 -19.55 -0.42 10.59
N GLY A 135 -19.01 -0.81 11.76
CA GLY A 135 -17.81 -0.20 12.33
C GLY A 135 -16.54 -0.43 11.50
N TYR A 136 -16.40 -1.61 10.90
CA TYR A 136 -15.28 -1.95 10.02
C TYR A 136 -15.43 -1.35 8.61
N SER A 137 -16.54 -0.69 8.28
CA SER A 137 -16.69 -0.02 6.97
C SER A 137 -15.61 1.06 6.75
N ALA A 138 -15.08 1.66 7.82
CA ALA A 138 -13.95 2.58 7.72
C ALA A 138 -12.65 1.92 7.25
N LYS A 139 -12.49 0.59 7.42
CA LYS A 139 -11.33 -0.16 6.89
C LYS A 139 -11.37 -0.32 5.37
N LEU A 140 -12.48 0.01 4.71
CA LEU A 140 -12.54 0.08 3.26
C LEU A 140 -11.67 1.21 2.70
N ALA A 141 -11.35 2.23 3.51
CA ALA A 141 -10.28 3.17 3.19
C ALA A 141 -8.93 2.46 3.43
N LEU A 142 -8.47 1.72 2.40
CA LEU A 142 -7.22 0.98 2.42
C LEU A 142 -6.03 1.94 2.25
N GLY A 143 -5.40 2.28 3.38
CA GLY A 143 -4.05 2.83 3.44
C GLY A 143 -3.84 4.23 2.88
N ASN A 144 -2.58 4.65 2.86
CA ASN A 144 -2.10 5.89 2.22
C ASN A 144 -1.58 5.64 0.80
N ASP A 145 -1.80 4.44 0.26
CA ASP A 145 -1.27 4.05 -1.02
C ASP A 145 -2.13 4.66 -2.12
N VAL A 146 -1.51 5.50 -2.92
CA VAL A 146 -2.17 6.24 -4.00
C VAL A 146 -1.38 6.08 -5.28
N LEU A 147 -2.10 5.99 -6.40
CA LEU A 147 -1.47 6.02 -7.70
C LEU A 147 -1.04 7.46 -8.01
N LEU A 148 0.25 7.66 -8.25
CA LEU A 148 0.77 8.95 -8.71
C LEU A 148 0.39 9.18 -10.17
N ASP A 149 0.08 10.42 -10.52
CA ASP A 149 -0.19 10.81 -11.91
C ASP A 149 1.11 10.79 -12.72
N GLY A 150 1.20 9.83 -13.65
CA GLY A 150 2.36 9.59 -14.51
C GLY A 150 2.50 10.56 -15.69
N ARG A 151 1.59 11.53 -15.89
CA ARG A 151 1.62 12.41 -17.08
C ARG A 151 2.94 13.16 -17.30
N ASN A 152 3.67 13.44 -16.22
CA ASN A 152 4.96 14.15 -16.26
C ASN A 152 6.09 13.35 -15.59
N CYS A 153 6.03 12.02 -15.59
CA CYS A 153 7.10 11.20 -15.02
C CYS A 153 8.25 10.99 -16.02
N GLY A 154 9.49 11.12 -15.55
CA GLY A 154 10.66 10.83 -16.38
C GLY A 154 11.95 11.39 -15.81
N VAL A 155 13.08 10.77 -16.16
CA VAL A 155 14.40 11.29 -15.81
C VAL A 155 14.77 12.42 -16.75
N GLN A 156 14.80 13.64 -16.21
CA GLN A 156 15.31 14.80 -16.92
C GLN A 156 16.84 14.77 -16.87
N ARG A 157 17.48 14.77 -18.04
CA ARG A 157 18.95 14.81 -18.14
C ARG A 157 19.40 16.01 -18.93
N ALA A 158 20.37 16.77 -18.42
CA ALA A 158 20.88 17.98 -19.08
C ALA A 158 21.38 17.73 -20.50
N ASN A 159 21.89 16.52 -20.80
CA ASN A 159 22.36 16.14 -22.13
C ASN A 159 21.25 15.92 -23.16
N ARG A 160 19.99 15.70 -22.74
CA ARG A 160 18.84 15.52 -23.65
C ARG A 160 18.35 16.82 -24.30
N TYR A 161 18.80 17.95 -23.77
CA TYR A 161 18.43 19.26 -24.29
C TYR A 161 19.58 19.79 -25.16
N SER A 162 19.28 20.50 -26.24
CA SER A 162 20.31 21.20 -27.05
C SER A 162 20.44 22.67 -26.64
N ASN A 163 19.33 23.27 -26.20
CA ASN A 163 19.26 24.66 -25.78
C ASN A 163 19.95 24.89 -24.42
N SER A 164 21.00 25.72 -24.40
CA SER A 164 21.80 26.03 -23.22
C SER A 164 21.02 26.77 -22.13
N THR A 165 20.07 27.63 -22.50
CA THR A 165 19.22 28.38 -21.57
C THR A 165 18.28 27.45 -20.79
N ILE A 166 17.64 26.49 -21.46
CA ILE A 166 16.77 25.49 -20.80
C ILE A 166 17.58 24.60 -19.84
N LYS A 167 18.79 24.20 -20.24
CA LYS A 167 19.70 23.46 -19.35
C LYS A 167 20.00 24.25 -18.08
N ALA A 168 20.41 25.51 -18.23
CA ALA A 168 20.84 26.36 -17.11
C ALA A 168 19.70 26.73 -16.16
N LEU A 169 18.52 27.07 -16.69
CA LEU A 169 17.42 27.62 -15.91
C LEU A 169 16.44 26.57 -15.37
N SER A 170 16.36 25.39 -15.98
CA SER A 170 15.34 24.39 -15.62
C SER A 170 15.94 23.04 -15.26
N VAL A 171 16.81 22.47 -16.12
CA VAL A 171 17.26 21.09 -15.96
C VAL A 171 18.32 20.94 -14.88
N LEU A 172 19.37 21.76 -14.90
CA LEU A 172 20.43 21.72 -13.89
C LEU A 172 19.92 21.99 -12.47
N PRO A 173 19.03 22.99 -12.22
CA PRO A 173 18.41 23.15 -10.91
C PRO A 173 17.57 21.96 -10.47
N ALA A 174 16.83 21.32 -11.39
CA ALA A 174 16.05 20.12 -11.10
C ALA A 174 16.95 18.93 -10.74
N GLU A 175 18.00 18.67 -11.52
CA GLU A 175 18.99 17.62 -11.21
C GLU A 175 19.68 17.87 -9.87
N ALA A 176 20.11 19.11 -9.60
CA ALA A 176 20.71 19.48 -8.33
C ALA A 176 19.74 19.27 -7.15
N ARG A 177 18.44 19.54 -7.35
CA ARG A 177 17.39 19.26 -6.36
C ARG A 177 17.27 17.76 -6.10
N GLU A 178 17.22 16.93 -7.14
CA GLU A 178 17.15 15.46 -6.99
C GLU A 178 18.39 14.90 -6.30
N MET A 179 19.59 15.35 -6.67
CA MET A 179 20.84 14.96 -5.99
C MET A 179 20.81 15.34 -4.50
N ARG A 180 20.29 16.53 -4.16
CA ARG A 180 20.15 16.95 -2.76
C ARG A 180 19.16 16.07 -2.01
N ILE A 181 18.02 15.73 -2.61
CA ILE A 181 17.03 14.82 -2.00
C ILE A 181 17.64 13.44 -1.76
N ALA A 182 18.31 12.87 -2.77
CA ALA A 182 18.98 11.58 -2.66
C ALA A 182 20.10 11.58 -1.59
N SER A 183 20.91 12.65 -1.53
CA SER A 183 21.95 12.79 -0.50
C SER A 183 21.37 12.88 0.90
N ASN A 184 20.29 13.66 1.09
CA ASN A 184 19.62 13.78 2.37
C ASN A 184 19.03 12.43 2.81
N TYR A 185 18.35 11.72 1.91
CA TYR A 185 17.84 10.38 2.19
C TYR A 185 18.97 9.43 2.58
N ALA A 186 20.07 9.39 1.84
CA ALA A 186 21.20 8.51 2.16
C ALA A 186 21.82 8.81 3.54
N GLN A 187 22.01 10.09 3.88
CA GLN A 187 22.55 10.49 5.18
C GLN A 187 21.60 10.14 6.33
N GLN A 188 20.30 10.35 6.15
CA GLN A 188 19.29 10.11 7.17
C GLN A 188 18.98 8.62 7.33
N CYS A 189 18.94 7.86 6.24
CA CYS A 189 18.40 6.50 6.22
C CYS A 189 19.46 5.40 6.16
N TYR A 190 20.71 5.69 5.79
CA TYR A 190 21.79 4.69 5.75
C TYR A 190 22.91 4.91 6.78
N SER A 191 22.83 5.94 7.62
CA SER A 191 23.82 6.11 8.71
C SER A 191 23.65 5.03 9.79
N SER A 192 24.76 4.62 10.41
CA SER A 192 24.80 3.53 11.41
C SER A 192 24.16 3.87 12.76
N SER A 193 23.75 5.13 12.96
CA SER A 193 23.20 5.66 14.21
C SER A 193 21.70 5.97 14.12
N ILE A 194 20.94 5.20 13.35
CA ILE A 194 19.50 5.46 13.22
C ILE A 194 18.79 4.94 14.47
N ALA A 195 18.42 5.88 15.34
CA ALA A 195 17.30 5.70 16.23
C ALA A 195 16.08 5.32 15.40
N THR A 196 15.38 4.24 15.79
CA THR A 196 14.08 3.85 15.26
C THR A 196 13.17 5.09 15.16
N GLY A 197 12.78 5.49 13.93
CA GLY A 197 11.85 6.61 13.71
C GLY A 197 12.34 7.80 12.86
N ALA A 198 13.40 7.67 12.05
CA ALA A 198 13.76 8.72 11.09
C ALA A 198 12.64 8.94 10.04
N LEU A 199 12.09 10.16 10.01
CA LEU A 199 11.00 10.57 9.10
C LEU A 199 11.42 10.44 7.64
N GLY A 200 10.58 9.79 6.81
CA GLY A 200 10.75 9.72 5.35
C GLY A 200 11.64 8.58 4.83
N CYS A 201 12.16 7.72 5.70
CA CYS A 201 12.90 6.52 5.27
C CYS A 201 12.01 5.42 4.66
N ASP A 202 10.69 5.57 4.79
CA ASP A 202 9.62 4.74 4.24
C ASP A 202 9.13 5.20 2.84
N THR A 203 9.80 6.18 2.23
CA THR A 203 9.43 6.70 0.90
C THR A 203 9.53 5.64 -0.21
N PHE A 204 10.47 4.69 -0.09
CA PHE A 204 10.68 3.63 -1.08
C PHE A 204 10.18 2.29 -0.56
N VAL A 205 9.67 1.43 -1.46
CA VAL A 205 9.19 0.07 -1.13
C VAL A 205 10.26 -0.73 -0.41
N ARG A 206 11.52 -0.57 -0.83
CA ARG A 206 12.68 -1.13 -0.13
C ARG A 206 13.62 -0.03 0.32
N LYS A 207 13.96 -0.06 1.60
CA LYS A 207 14.96 0.83 2.17
C LYS A 207 16.30 0.71 1.45
N GLN A 208 16.77 -0.51 1.19
CA GLN A 208 18.03 -0.77 0.49
C GLN A 208 17.85 -1.95 -0.47
N ILE A 209 18.39 -1.83 -1.67
CA ILE A 209 18.47 -2.93 -2.63
C ILE A 209 19.61 -3.88 -2.20
N PRO A 210 19.35 -5.19 -2.01
CA PRO A 210 20.38 -6.15 -1.68
C PRO A 210 21.50 -6.20 -2.73
N PHE A 211 22.74 -6.23 -2.27
CA PHE A 211 23.90 -6.40 -3.11
C PHE A 211 24.98 -7.22 -2.41
N SER A 212 25.77 -7.91 -3.22
CA SER A 212 26.96 -8.65 -2.81
C SER A 212 28.22 -7.84 -3.12
N ILE A 213 29.25 -8.04 -2.30
CA ILE A 213 30.57 -7.41 -2.46
C ILE A 213 31.59 -8.51 -2.72
N GLN A 214 32.28 -8.43 -3.85
CA GLN A 214 33.41 -9.30 -4.18
C GLN A 214 34.68 -8.45 -4.24
N ALA A 215 35.73 -8.82 -3.51
CA ALA A 215 36.94 -8.00 -3.38
C ALA A 215 38.12 -8.48 -4.24
N ASN A 216 37.88 -9.46 -5.10
CA ASN A 216 38.83 -10.13 -6.00
C ASN A 216 38.44 -9.93 -7.48
N GLY A 217 37.90 -8.76 -7.82
CA GLY A 217 37.46 -8.45 -9.17
C GLY A 217 38.60 -8.14 -10.13
N SER A 218 38.49 -8.65 -11.35
CA SER A 218 39.39 -8.28 -12.45
C SER A 218 39.15 -6.85 -12.94
N CYS A 219 40.17 -6.22 -13.54
CA CYS A 219 40.02 -4.93 -14.19
C CYS A 219 39.08 -5.05 -15.40
N PRO A 220 38.02 -4.21 -15.53
CA PRO A 220 37.08 -4.31 -16.65
C PRO A 220 37.61 -3.70 -17.95
N PHE A 221 38.74 -3.00 -17.90
CA PHE A 221 39.36 -2.35 -19.06
C PHE A 221 40.37 -3.30 -19.72
N THR A 222 40.45 -3.23 -21.06
CA THR A 222 41.42 -4.00 -21.84
C THR A 222 42.88 -3.65 -21.48
N ASN A 223 43.12 -2.39 -21.07
CA ASN A 223 44.41 -1.98 -20.55
C ASN A 223 44.41 -2.05 -19.02
N ASP A 224 45.26 -2.92 -18.47
CA ASP A 224 45.44 -3.15 -17.04
C ASP A 224 45.94 -1.91 -16.29
N ASP A 225 46.57 -0.96 -16.97
CA ASP A 225 47.16 0.25 -16.36
C ASP A 225 46.10 1.26 -15.88
N VAL A 226 44.84 1.11 -16.34
CA VAL A 226 43.72 1.93 -15.88
C VAL A 226 43.36 1.57 -14.43
N CYS A 227 43.52 0.30 -14.06
CA CYS A 227 43.26 -0.18 -12.71
C CYS A 227 44.56 -0.20 -11.88
N ARG A 228 44.45 0.11 -10.58
CA ARG A 228 45.60 -0.03 -9.66
C ARG A 228 46.04 -1.50 -9.50
N SER A 229 45.11 -2.42 -9.66
CA SER A 229 45.34 -3.86 -9.52
C SER A 229 44.59 -4.59 -10.61
N LYS A 230 45.20 -5.66 -11.11
CA LYS A 230 44.59 -6.53 -12.11
C LYS A 230 43.43 -7.32 -11.54
N ASN A 231 43.53 -7.80 -10.30
CA ASN A 231 42.61 -8.80 -9.72
C ASN A 231 42.11 -8.50 -8.29
N SER A 232 42.33 -7.30 -7.75
CA SER A 232 41.86 -6.92 -6.40
C SER A 232 40.94 -5.70 -6.40
N ASN A 233 40.11 -5.60 -7.44
CA ASN A 233 39.06 -4.59 -7.52
C ASN A 233 37.82 -5.03 -6.74
N ILE A 234 37.00 -4.06 -6.34
CA ILE A 234 35.74 -4.34 -5.66
C ILE A 234 34.64 -4.41 -6.72
N ILE A 235 33.92 -5.52 -6.77
CA ILE A 235 32.71 -5.66 -7.57
C ILE A 235 31.52 -5.60 -6.61
N LEU A 236 30.64 -4.64 -6.86
CA LEU A 236 29.34 -4.51 -6.21
C LEU A 236 28.31 -5.02 -7.20
N GLN A 237 27.58 -6.07 -6.82
CA GLN A 237 26.61 -6.69 -7.70
C GLN A 237 25.29 -6.85 -6.97
N THR A 238 24.23 -6.27 -7.52
CA THR A 238 22.88 -6.48 -6.98
C THR A 238 22.41 -7.90 -7.27
N ASP A 239 21.44 -8.36 -6.50
CA ASP A 239 20.62 -9.48 -6.93
C ASP A 239 19.69 -9.04 -8.08
N TRP A 240 18.85 -9.96 -8.57
CA TRP A 240 17.81 -9.60 -9.52
C TRP A 240 16.85 -8.61 -8.87
N ILE A 241 16.76 -7.41 -9.45
CA ILE A 241 15.87 -6.34 -9.04
C ILE A 241 14.60 -6.46 -9.88
N GLU A 242 13.47 -6.65 -9.23
CA GLU A 242 12.16 -6.74 -9.82
C GLU A 242 11.44 -5.39 -9.76
N SER A 243 10.92 -4.92 -10.90
CA SER A 243 10.33 -3.58 -11.03
C SER A 243 9.22 -3.27 -10.02
N HIS A 244 8.39 -4.25 -9.66
CA HIS A 244 7.22 -4.03 -8.80
C HIS A 244 7.61 -4.03 -7.31
N TYR A 245 8.23 -5.09 -6.81
CA TYR A 245 8.52 -5.28 -5.39
C TYR A 245 9.81 -4.60 -4.91
N ASP A 246 10.76 -4.32 -5.80
CA ASP A 246 12.01 -3.65 -5.41
C ASP A 246 11.99 -2.15 -5.74
N LEU A 247 11.31 -1.74 -6.82
CA LEU A 247 11.25 -0.33 -7.26
C LEU A 247 9.89 0.34 -7.04
N GLY A 248 8.83 -0.41 -6.72
CA GLY A 248 7.49 0.14 -6.52
C GLY A 248 6.76 0.54 -7.80
N ILE A 249 7.19 0.02 -8.96
CA ILE A 249 6.49 0.26 -10.22
C ILE A 249 5.28 -0.67 -10.28
N ASN A 250 4.10 -0.12 -9.99
CA ASN A 250 2.85 -0.88 -9.99
C ASN A 250 2.42 -1.26 -11.42
N ALA A 251 2.88 -2.41 -11.90
CA ALA A 251 2.62 -2.91 -13.25
C ALA A 251 2.02 -4.33 -13.24
N PRO A 252 1.19 -4.69 -14.24
CA PRO A 252 0.70 -6.06 -14.38
C PRO A 252 1.87 -7.03 -14.60
N PRO A 253 1.73 -8.33 -14.24
CA PRO A 253 2.81 -9.30 -14.34
C PRO A 253 3.48 -9.38 -15.72
N SER A 254 2.74 -9.16 -16.81
CA SER A 254 3.26 -9.17 -18.19
C SER A 254 4.13 -7.97 -18.55
N GLN A 255 4.09 -6.89 -17.76
CA GLN A 255 4.85 -5.65 -17.98
C GLN A 255 5.92 -5.42 -16.92
N ARG A 256 6.11 -6.38 -16.01
CA ARG A 256 7.19 -6.35 -15.03
C ARG A 256 8.50 -6.74 -15.68
N PHE A 257 9.58 -6.13 -15.23
CA PHE A 257 10.92 -6.45 -15.71
C PHE A 257 11.87 -6.71 -14.55
N TYR A 258 12.87 -7.52 -14.84
CA TYR A 258 13.98 -7.81 -13.95
C TYR A 258 15.24 -7.21 -14.54
N PHE A 259 16.06 -6.59 -13.69
CA PHE A 259 17.39 -6.15 -14.11
C PHE A 259 18.39 -6.38 -13.00
N ARG A 260 19.66 -6.40 -13.39
CA ARG A 260 20.78 -6.59 -12.46
C ARG A 260 21.81 -5.51 -12.74
N ARG A 261 22.31 -4.88 -11.68
CA ARG A 261 23.36 -3.87 -11.79
C ARG A 261 24.65 -4.40 -11.19
N GLN A 262 25.72 -4.29 -11.96
CA GLN A 262 27.08 -4.55 -11.51
C GLN A 262 27.91 -3.29 -11.66
N VAL A 263 28.63 -2.93 -10.60
CA VAL A 263 29.55 -1.80 -10.59
C VAL A 263 30.89 -2.28 -10.09
N THR A 264 31.93 -2.05 -10.88
CA THR A 264 33.32 -2.32 -10.47
C THR A 264 33.96 -1.02 -9.99
N GLN A 265 34.41 -1.01 -8.75
CA GLN A 265 35.10 0.12 -8.14
C GLN A 265 36.56 -0.21 -7.83
N ARG A 266 37.41 0.82 -7.98
CA ARG A 266 38.78 0.82 -7.47
C ARG A 266 38.79 0.66 -5.94
N ARG A 267 39.50 -0.35 -5.42
CA ARG A 267 39.77 -0.47 -3.98
C ARG A 267 40.78 0.62 -3.55
N SER A 268 40.37 1.52 -2.67
CA SER A 268 41.30 2.46 -2.02
C SER A 268 41.94 1.77 -0.81
N PRO A 269 43.27 1.88 -0.60
CA PRO A 269 43.88 1.33 0.60
C PRO A 269 43.41 2.11 1.83
N THR A 270 42.73 1.43 2.74
CA THR A 270 42.72 1.82 4.15
C THR A 270 44.18 1.83 4.63
N SER A 271 44.69 2.99 5.05
CA SER A 271 46.03 3.24 5.67
C SER A 271 47.20 3.78 4.81
N THR A 272 46.98 4.74 3.89
CA THR A 272 48.09 5.63 3.47
C THR A 272 47.74 7.11 3.70
N PRO A 273 48.56 7.87 4.44
CA PRO A 273 48.34 9.31 4.58
C PRO A 273 48.44 9.94 3.19
N ARG A 274 47.43 10.76 2.82
CA ARG A 274 47.43 11.48 1.54
C ARG A 274 48.69 12.35 1.46
N PRO A 275 49.50 12.27 0.38
CA PRO A 275 50.51 13.28 0.14
C PRO A 275 49.79 14.62 -0.12
N ARG A 276 50.17 15.64 0.66
CA ARG A 276 49.71 17.02 0.47
C ARG A 276 50.16 17.47 -0.93
N GLY A 277 49.23 17.54 -1.88
CA GLY A 277 49.51 18.08 -3.22
C GLY A 277 48.74 17.47 -4.39
N ALA A 278 48.08 16.31 -4.22
CA ALA A 278 47.30 15.74 -5.32
C ALA A 278 45.94 16.46 -5.46
N ARG A 279 45.86 17.38 -6.41
CA ARG A 279 44.57 17.89 -6.93
C ARG A 279 43.71 16.70 -7.34
N CYS A 280 42.58 16.55 -6.68
CA CYS A 280 41.61 15.50 -6.97
C CYS A 280 40.98 15.83 -8.32
N TRP A 281 41.46 15.20 -9.40
CA TRP A 281 40.70 15.14 -10.64
C TRP A 281 39.50 14.22 -10.39
N ARG A 282 38.41 14.77 -9.85
CA ARG A 282 37.08 14.19 -10.01
C ARG A 282 36.62 14.58 -11.41
N LEU A 283 37.18 13.91 -12.42
CA LEU A 283 36.60 13.89 -13.75
C LEU A 283 35.54 12.79 -13.73
N GLU A 284 34.28 13.18 -13.55
CA GLU A 284 33.16 12.38 -14.07
C GLU A 284 33.26 12.47 -15.60
N ALA A 285 34.06 11.59 -16.19
CA ALA A 285 34.12 11.41 -17.62
C ALA A 285 32.93 10.55 -18.04
N TRP A 286 31.87 11.19 -18.52
CA TRP A 286 30.80 10.53 -19.26
C TRP A 286 31.32 10.27 -20.68
N HIS A 287 31.80 9.07 -20.95
CA HIS A 287 32.13 8.67 -22.32
C HIS A 287 30.86 8.31 -23.08
N GLU A 288 30.71 8.90 -24.27
CA GLU A 288 29.53 8.82 -25.13
C GLU A 288 29.33 7.42 -25.77
N ASP A 289 30.33 6.54 -25.68
CA ASP A 289 30.37 5.18 -26.23
C ASP A 289 30.77 4.13 -25.17
N ASP A 290 30.08 4.11 -24.03
CA ASP A 290 30.24 3.03 -23.04
C ASP A 290 29.39 1.81 -23.46
N PRO A 291 29.96 0.64 -23.78
CA PRO A 291 29.21 -0.55 -24.22
C PRO A 291 28.27 -1.13 -23.14
N TYR A 292 28.28 -0.59 -21.93
CA TYR A 292 27.32 -0.91 -20.86
C TYR A 292 26.05 -0.03 -20.89
N TYR A 293 25.91 0.85 -21.88
CA TYR A 293 24.63 1.51 -22.19
C TYR A 293 23.75 0.57 -23.03
N CYS A 294 22.56 0.25 -22.54
CA CYS A 294 21.50 -0.29 -23.39
C CYS A 294 21.17 0.77 -24.47
N ARG A 295 21.68 0.60 -25.69
CA ARG A 295 21.17 1.28 -26.88
C ARG A 295 19.84 0.62 -27.23
N GLU A 296 18.75 1.39 -27.18
CA GLU A 296 17.57 1.04 -27.96
C GLU A 296 17.97 1.07 -29.45
N HIS A 297 17.83 -0.06 -30.13
CA HIS A 297 17.94 -0.13 -31.58
C HIS A 297 16.78 0.66 -32.21
N PRO A 298 17.02 1.60 -33.13
CA PRO A 298 15.96 2.22 -33.88
C PRO A 298 15.57 1.27 -35.01
N SER A 299 14.61 0.38 -34.77
CA SER A 299 13.94 -0.31 -35.86
C SER A 299 12.48 -0.59 -35.53
N ARG A 300 11.64 0.10 -36.32
CA ARG A 300 10.20 -0.08 -36.56
C ARG A 300 9.25 0.63 -35.60
N SER A 301 8.88 1.82 -36.06
CA SER A 301 7.52 2.37 -35.98
C SER A 301 6.45 1.28 -36.02
N ALA A 302 5.72 1.12 -34.92
CA ALA A 302 4.34 0.69 -34.94
C ALA A 302 3.58 1.72 -34.12
N GLY A 303 2.76 2.52 -34.79
CA GLY A 303 1.84 3.43 -34.12
C GLY A 303 0.79 2.63 -33.36
N CYS A 304 0.35 3.17 -32.23
CA CYS A 304 -0.92 2.80 -31.62
C CYS A 304 -1.70 4.09 -31.38
N GLU A 305 -2.87 4.13 -32.00
CA GLU A 305 -4.04 4.90 -31.58
C GLU A 305 -4.45 4.56 -30.13
#